data_AF-A0A0D6R873-F1
#
_entry.id   AF-A0A0D6R873-F1
#
_cell.length_a   1.000
_cell.length_b   1.000
_cell.length_c   1.000
_cell.angle_alpha   90.00
_cell.angle_beta   90.00
_cell.angle_gamma   90.00
#
_symmetry.space_group_name_H-M   'P 1'
#
loop_
_entity.id
_entity.type
_entity.pdbx_description
1 polymer ?
#
loop_
_entity_poly.entity_id
_entity_poly.type
_entity_poly.pdbx_seq_one_letter_code
_entity_poly.pdbx_strand_id
1 'polypeptide(L)'
;MPAMLKCLPRCREYLKRLVSFGNISDDQREVAESAGVSAYTWDEFLSLGKKTRYEPSPPKKNDICTIMYTSGTTGEPKGVLLTNENIIVEISTIDHLLSITDKVVTQTDVYFSFFH
;
A
#
# COMPACT_ATOMS: atom_id res chain seq x y z
N MET A 1 -12.11 10.83 -6.65
CA MET A 1 -11.16 11.97 -6.67
C MET A 1 -11.57 13.15 -5.78
N PRO A 2 -12.82 13.69 -5.86
CA PRO A 2 -13.18 14.92 -5.14
C PRO A 2 -12.98 14.90 -3.62
N ALA A 3 -13.28 13.76 -2.96
CA ALA A 3 -13.06 13.61 -1.52
C ALA A 3 -11.57 13.61 -1.14
N MET A 4 -10.71 13.02 -1.98
CA MET A 4 -9.26 12.99 -1.76
C MET A 4 -8.64 14.39 -1.85
N LEU A 5 -9.05 15.19 -2.84
CA LEU A 5 -8.55 16.56 -3.02
C LEU A 5 -8.79 17.43 -1.79
N LYS A 6 -9.96 17.30 -1.15
CA LYS A 6 -10.31 18.03 0.08
C LYS A 6 -9.38 17.69 1.27
N CYS A 7 -8.75 16.52 1.24
CA CYS A 7 -7.86 16.07 2.30
C CYS A 7 -6.39 16.45 2.05
N LEU A 8 -6.00 16.80 0.82
CA LEU A 8 -4.60 17.08 0.46
C LEU A 8 -3.91 18.13 1.35
N PRO A 9 -4.57 19.25 1.75
CA PRO A 9 -3.92 20.24 2.62
C PRO A 9 -3.45 19.66 3.96
N ARG A 10 -4.14 18.61 4.46
CA ARG A 10 -3.80 17.90 5.71
C ARG A 10 -2.72 16.84 5.53
N CYS A 11 -2.44 16.42 4.30
CA CYS A 11 -1.55 15.30 4.00
C CYS A 11 -0.30 15.71 3.23
N ARG A 12 -0.18 16.98 2.78
CA ARG A 12 0.90 17.49 1.91
C ARG A 12 2.32 17.30 2.45
N GLU A 13 2.47 17.13 3.77
CA GLU A 13 3.77 16.83 4.38
C GLU A 13 4.32 15.49 3.87
N TYR A 14 3.46 14.47 3.80
CA TYR A 14 3.84 13.10 3.46
C TYR A 14 3.44 12.70 2.04
N LEU A 15 2.31 13.20 1.54
CA LEU A 15 1.81 12.89 0.20
C LEU A 15 2.38 13.89 -0.82
N LYS A 16 3.19 13.39 -1.76
CA LYS A 16 3.83 14.21 -2.81
C LYS A 16 3.26 13.99 -4.21
N ARG A 17 2.68 12.81 -4.45
CA ARG A 17 2.14 12.43 -5.76
C ARG A 17 0.81 11.71 -5.59
N LEU A 18 -0.13 12.03 -6.46
CA LEU A 18 -1.41 11.37 -6.61
C LEU A 18 -1.47 10.73 -7.99
N VAL A 19 -1.79 9.44 -8.05
CA VAL A 19 -1.95 8.70 -9.32
C VAL A 19 -3.39 8.20 -9.40
N SER A 20 -4.08 8.52 -10.50
CA SER A 20 -5.47 8.10 -10.74
C SER A 20 -5.54 7.13 -11.92
N PHE A 21 -6.29 6.04 -11.74
CA PHE A 21 -6.65 5.14 -12.84
C PHE A 21 -7.74 5.72 -13.77
N GLY A 22 -8.47 6.73 -13.31
CA GLY A 22 -9.40 7.51 -14.14
C GLY A 22 -8.77 8.82 -14.62
N ASN A 23 -9.48 9.51 -15.52
CA ASN A 23 -9.09 10.83 -16.00
C ASN A 23 -9.01 11.86 -14.85
N ILE A 24 -8.12 12.84 -15.03
CA ILE A 24 -7.97 13.99 -14.14
C ILE A 24 -8.25 15.24 -14.97
N SER A 25 -9.21 16.06 -14.54
CA SER A 25 -9.48 17.35 -15.20
C SER A 25 -8.45 18.40 -14.82
N ASP A 26 -8.35 19.48 -15.60
CA ASP A 26 -7.39 20.56 -15.33
C ASP A 26 -7.65 21.22 -13.97
N ASP A 27 -8.91 21.51 -13.62
CA ASP A 27 -9.28 22.03 -12.29
C ASP A 27 -8.80 21.13 -11.15
N GLN A 28 -8.87 19.81 -11.33
CA GLN A 28 -8.46 18.85 -10.32
C GLN A 28 -6.94 18.82 -10.15
N ARG A 29 -6.21 19.00 -11.26
CA ARG A 29 -4.75 19.08 -11.26
C ARG A 29 -4.29 20.38 -10.58
N GLU A 30 -4.93 21.51 -10.87
CA GLU A 30 -4.65 22.80 -10.22
C GLU A 30 -4.89 22.76 -8.70
N VAL A 31 -5.97 22.11 -8.25
CA VAL A 31 -6.23 21.91 -6.82
C VAL A 31 -5.15 21.04 -6.15
N ALA A 32 -4.65 20.00 -6.82
CA ALA A 32 -3.57 19.18 -6.27
C ALA A 32 -2.24 19.96 -6.22
N GLU A 33 -1.91 20.70 -7.28
CA GLU A 33 -0.68 21.47 -7.40
C GLU A 33 -0.62 22.62 -6.40
N SER A 34 -1.74 23.33 -6.18
CA SER A 34 -1.84 24.36 -5.14
C SER A 34 -1.66 23.79 -3.71
N ALA A 35 -1.94 22.50 -3.52
CA ALA A 35 -1.64 21.77 -2.29
C ALA A 35 -0.20 21.21 -2.22
N GLY A 36 0.62 21.41 -3.26
CA GLY A 36 1.99 20.91 -3.36
C GLY A 36 2.09 19.42 -3.75
N VAL A 37 1.05 18.88 -4.38
CA VAL A 37 0.96 17.47 -4.78
C VAL A 37 0.85 17.37 -6.30
N SER A 38 1.75 16.65 -6.94
CA SER A 38 1.64 16.39 -8.38
C SER A 38 0.58 15.33 -8.67
N ALA A 39 -0.30 15.56 -9.64
CA ALA A 39 -1.35 14.63 -10.02
C ALA A 39 -1.13 14.07 -11.44
N TYR A 40 -1.18 12.75 -11.57
CA TYR A 40 -0.94 12.02 -12.82
C TYR A 40 -2.06 11.03 -13.11
N THR A 41 -2.43 10.87 -14.37
CA THR A 41 -3.10 9.65 -14.80
C THR A 41 -2.13 8.46 -14.72
N TRP A 42 -2.67 7.24 -14.73
CA TRP A 42 -1.87 6.03 -14.72
C TRP A 42 -0.85 6.00 -15.88
N ASP A 43 -1.27 6.34 -17.10
CA ASP A 43 -0.41 6.31 -18.28
C ASP A 43 0.68 7.39 -18.25
N GLU A 44 0.35 8.59 -17.75
CA GLU A 44 1.33 9.65 -17.50
C GLU A 44 2.38 9.19 -16.49
N PHE A 45 1.95 8.58 -15.38
CA PHE A 45 2.84 8.08 -14.33
C PHE A 45 3.78 6.98 -14.84
N LEU A 46 3.26 6.01 -15.59
CA LEU A 46 4.08 4.95 -16.20
C LEU A 46 5.11 5.51 -17.18
N SER A 47 4.76 6.56 -17.92
CA SER A 47 5.66 7.22 -18.87
C SER A 47 6.84 7.92 -18.18
N LEU A 48 6.69 8.35 -16.92
CA LEU A 48 7.80 8.88 -16.11
C LEU A 48 8.84 7.79 -15.80
N GLY A 49 8.39 6.57 -15.50
CA GLY A 49 9.26 5.44 -15.15
C GLY A 49 10.11 4.93 -16.30
N LYS A 50 9.69 5.15 -17.56
CA LYS A 50 10.45 4.71 -18.75
C LYS A 50 11.77 5.45 -18.96
N LYS A 51 11.92 6.64 -18.37
CA LYS A 51 13.09 7.52 -18.60
C LYS A 51 14.30 7.18 -17.72
N THR A 52 14.09 6.47 -16.62
CA THR A 52 15.12 6.23 -15.62
C THR A 52 14.98 4.81 -15.08
N ARG A 53 16.05 4.03 -15.16
CA ARG A 53 16.10 2.71 -14.51
C ARG A 53 16.47 2.92 -13.05
N TYR A 54 15.59 2.50 -12.15
CA TYR A 54 15.86 2.47 -10.72
C TYR A 54 16.33 1.06 -10.34
N GLU A 55 17.44 0.98 -9.61
CA GLU A 55 17.85 -0.27 -9.00
C GLU A 55 16.88 -0.61 -7.86
N PRO A 56 16.38 -1.86 -7.79
CA PRO A 56 15.56 -2.28 -6.66
C PRO A 56 16.35 -2.12 -5.36
N SER A 57 15.80 -1.38 -4.41
CA SER A 57 16.31 -1.36 -3.04
C SER A 57 15.57 -2.41 -2.25
N PRO A 58 16.23 -3.51 -1.80
CA PRO A 58 15.58 -4.49 -0.95
C PRO A 58 15.06 -3.84 0.35
N PRO A 59 13.88 -4.23 0.84
CA PRO A 59 13.37 -3.73 2.11
C PRO A 59 14.23 -4.24 3.28
N LYS A 60 14.36 -3.43 4.32
CA LYS A 60 14.93 -3.85 5.61
C LYS A 60 13.87 -4.56 6.44
N LYS A 61 14.32 -5.40 7.37
CA LYS A 61 13.44 -6.13 8.32
C LYS A 61 12.39 -5.24 8.99
N ASN A 62 12.81 -4.07 9.47
CA ASN A 62 11.96 -3.15 10.23
C ASN A 62 11.18 -2.18 9.34
N ASP A 63 11.35 -2.23 8.01
CA ASP A 63 10.56 -1.40 7.10
C ASP A 63 9.10 -1.86 7.15
N ILE A 64 8.18 -0.90 7.19
CA ILE A 64 6.74 -1.18 7.16
C ILE A 64 6.40 -1.81 5.81
N CYS A 65 5.81 -3.01 5.85
CA CYS A 65 5.34 -3.75 4.70
C CYS A 65 3.88 -3.37 4.37
N THR A 66 3.00 -3.36 5.37
CA THR A 66 1.57 -3.02 5.17
C THR A 66 0.94 -2.43 6.43
N ILE A 67 -0.17 -1.72 6.25
CA ILE A 67 -1.04 -1.26 7.33
C ILE A 67 -2.40 -1.92 7.13
N MET A 68 -2.81 -2.74 8.10
CA MET A 68 -4.13 -3.36 8.06
C MET A 68 -5.13 -2.48 8.80
N TYR A 69 -6.12 -1.96 8.07
CA TYR A 69 -7.17 -1.11 8.61
C TYR A 69 -8.43 -1.92 8.91
N THR A 70 -9.00 -1.70 10.10
CA THR A 70 -10.30 -2.23 10.49
C THR A 70 -11.23 -1.09 10.87
N SER A 71 -12.53 -1.22 10.59
CA SER A 71 -13.52 -0.17 10.87
C SER A 71 -13.68 0.13 12.37
N GLY A 72 -13.34 -0.82 13.24
CA GLY A 72 -13.46 -0.71 14.69
C GLY A 72 -14.92 -0.65 15.17
N THR A 73 -15.23 -1.27 16.31
CA THR A 73 -16.58 -1.19 16.93
C THR A 73 -16.80 0.10 17.72
N THR A 74 -15.73 0.89 17.95
CA THR A 74 -15.73 2.13 18.75
C THR A 74 -15.82 3.40 17.89
N GLY A 75 -16.06 3.26 16.57
CA GLY A 75 -16.22 4.37 15.63
C GLY A 75 -14.91 4.85 14.99
N GLU A 76 -13.79 4.75 15.72
CA GLU A 76 -12.47 5.11 15.20
C GLU A 76 -11.76 3.91 14.54
N PRO A 77 -11.34 4.02 13.26
CA PRO A 77 -10.59 2.97 12.59
C PRO A 77 -9.26 2.70 13.27
N LYS A 78 -8.93 1.42 13.46
CA LYS A 78 -7.63 0.99 13.99
C LYS A 78 -6.76 0.49 12.84
N GLY A 79 -5.53 1.01 12.76
CA GLY A 79 -4.51 0.56 11.82
C GLY A 79 -3.44 -0.24 12.55
N VAL A 80 -3.13 -1.44 12.06
CA VAL A 80 -2.02 -2.27 12.56
C VAL A 80 -0.89 -2.24 11.55
N LEU A 81 0.28 -1.76 11.99
CA LEU A 81 1.49 -1.74 11.18
C LEU A 81 2.14 -3.14 11.20
N LEU A 82 2.39 -3.69 10.02
CA LEU A 82 3.18 -4.90 9.86
C LEU A 82 4.49 -4.58 9.15
N THR A 83 5.60 -5.00 9.73
CA THR A 83 6.93 -4.91 9.15
C THR A 83 7.20 -6.08 8.20
N ASN A 84 8.26 -5.97 7.39
CA ASN A 84 8.73 -7.09 6.57
C ASN A 84 9.12 -8.31 7.44
N GLU A 85 9.71 -8.10 8.61
CA GLU A 85 10.02 -9.18 9.55
C GLU A 85 8.77 -9.92 10.03
N ASN A 86 7.68 -9.20 10.34
CA ASN A 86 6.43 -9.85 10.75
C ASN A 86 5.92 -10.83 9.68
N ILE A 87 5.93 -10.41 8.42
CA ILE A 87 5.49 -11.24 7.28
C ILE A 87 6.42 -12.44 7.08
N ILE A 88 7.73 -12.23 7.13
CA ILE A 88 8.71 -13.33 6.95
C ILE A 88 8.61 -14.36 8.08
N VAL A 89 8.40 -13.93 9.33
CA VAL A 89 8.19 -14.83 10.46
C VAL A 89 6.91 -15.64 10.29
N GLU A 90 5.81 -15.03 9.83
CA GLU A 90 4.55 -15.74 9.55
C GLU A 90 4.76 -16.82 8.49
N ILE A 91 5.35 -16.47 7.33
CA ILE A 91 5.62 -17.41 6.24
C ILE A 91 6.53 -18.54 6.71
N SER A 92 7.62 -18.22 7.43
CA SER A 92 8.58 -19.22 7.93
C SER A 92 7.93 -20.16 8.93
N THR A 93 7.00 -19.66 9.75
CA THR A 93 6.25 -20.47 10.71
C THR A 93 5.29 -21.42 9.99
N ILE A 94 4.57 -20.94 8.97
CA ILE A 94 3.69 -21.78 8.15
C ILE A 94 4.49 -22.87 7.44
N ASP A 95 5.61 -22.50 6.80
CA ASP A 95 6.51 -23.45 6.13
C ASP A 95 7.02 -24.52 7.10
N HIS A 96 7.44 -24.10 8.30
CA HIS A 96 7.85 -25.04 9.35
C HIS A 96 6.71 -25.97 9.78
N LEU A 97 5.51 -25.43 10.02
CA LEU A 97 4.33 -26.22 10.40
C LEU A 97 3.96 -27.26 9.33
N LEU A 98 4.02 -26.88 8.06
CA LEU A 98 3.78 -27.80 6.95
C LEU A 98 4.82 -28.92 6.93
N SER A 99 6.09 -28.58 7.11
CA SER A 99 7.18 -29.57 7.14
C SER A 99 7.01 -30.61 8.26
N ILE A 100 6.62 -30.19 9.48
CA ILE A 100 6.49 -31.11 10.62
C ILE A 100 5.19 -31.93 10.57
N THR A 101 4.19 -31.47 9.82
CA THR A 101 2.90 -32.16 9.65
C THR A 101 2.84 -33.03 8.39
N ASP A 102 3.91 -33.06 7.60
CA ASP A 102 3.97 -33.73 6.29
C ASP A 102 2.80 -33.28 5.38
N LYS A 103 2.49 -31.98 5.43
CA LYS A 103 1.48 -31.32 4.61
C LYS A 103 2.14 -30.45 3.56
N VAL A 104 1.47 -30.30 2.42
CA VAL A 104 1.94 -29.48 1.31
C VAL A 104 0.82 -28.52 0.93
N VAL A 105 1.17 -27.25 0.71
CA VAL A 105 0.24 -26.26 0.14
C VAL A 105 0.16 -26.45 -1.36
N THR A 106 -1.07 -26.54 -1.83
CA THR A 106 -1.47 -26.73 -3.22
C THR A 106 -2.26 -25.50 -3.69
N GLN A 107 -2.49 -25.41 -5.00
CA GLN A 107 -3.30 -24.31 -5.56
C GLN A 107 -4.78 -24.36 -5.14
N THR A 108 -5.24 -25.45 -4.54
CA THR A 108 -6.60 -25.61 -4.05
C THR A 108 -6.77 -25.25 -2.58
N ASP A 109 -5.68 -25.00 -1.86
CA ASP A 109 -5.74 -24.64 -0.44
C ASP A 109 -6.17 -23.18 -0.25
N VAL A 110 -6.95 -22.95 0.81
CA VAL A 110 -7.48 -21.62 1.16
C VAL A 110 -6.91 -21.20 2.50
N TYR A 111 -6.21 -20.06 2.52
CA TYR A 111 -5.73 -19.44 3.74
C TYR A 111 -6.80 -18.50 4.32
N PHE A 112 -7.19 -18.74 5.56
CA PHE A 112 -8.08 -17.84 6.30
C PHE A 112 -7.26 -17.03 7.31
N SER A 113 -7.06 -15.75 7.02
CA SER A 113 -6.56 -14.79 8.01
C SER A 113 -7.72 -13.97 8.56
N PHE A 114 -7.80 -13.83 9.88
CA PHE A 114 -8.70 -12.90 10.55
C PHE A 114 -7.96 -12.17 11.66
N PHE A 115 -8.31 -10.90 11.87
CA PHE A 115 -7.87 -10.17 13.04
C PHE A 115 -8.65 -10.65 14.25
N HIS A 116 -7.94 -11.10 15.29
CA HIS A 116 -8.51 -11.31 16.62
C HIS A 116 -8.45 -10.03 17.44
#